data_AF-A0A9P4TTQ5-F1
#
_entry.id   AF-A0A9P4TTQ5-F1
#
_cell.length_a   1.000
_cell.length_b   1.000
_cell.length_c   1.000
_cell.angle_alpha   90.00
_cell.angle_beta   90.00
_cell.angle_gamma   90.00
#
_symmetry.space_group_name_H-M   'P 1'
#
loop_
_entity.id
_entity.type
_entity.pdbx_description
1 polymer ?
#
loop_
_entity_poly.entity_id
_entity_poly.type
_entity_poly.pdbx_seq_one_letter_code
_entity_poly.pdbx_strand_id
1 'polypeptide(L)'
;MGTLTADVPRLTEHCDHKLPTSCRLTSTPLCCACADERQHTSTYRVYIDGIGFVHRGTRWQNYCWFCREFWEARVAASGLTVSQTQIPDRPDQRAFLDRWFEFYQGYRIVRTEDGREERIAVVGEPLRDVDPGHLPRTLDELRSGRVATEQEAEPALEGAQPDSEVPQPSLDQTLDALLDEMETEEAQSYVSTSETAPTIPVPPHSQKNQERAATLEVRRARRPQVSLPNFAARVFGTREDILSDGYISPLTTMFTRPPQRSPQTEAQRRE
;
A
#
# COMPACT_ATOMS: atom_id res chain seq x y z
N MET A 1 -2.45 16.30 12.38
CA MET A 1 -1.25 16.25 13.25
C MET A 1 -0.18 17.06 12.54
N GLY A 2 0.05 18.32 12.92
CA GLY A 2 0.90 19.18 12.08
C GLY A 2 2.41 19.03 12.27
N THR A 3 3.18 19.80 11.51
CA THR A 3 4.66 19.70 11.48
C THR A 3 5.30 20.20 12.78
N LEU A 4 5.80 19.27 13.60
CA LEU A 4 6.33 19.56 14.94
C LEU A 4 7.68 20.28 14.94
N THR A 5 8.38 20.31 13.80
CA THR A 5 9.70 20.94 13.66
C THR A 5 9.63 22.36 13.09
N ALA A 6 8.45 22.99 13.11
CA ALA A 6 8.23 24.35 12.62
C ALA A 6 9.14 25.39 13.29
N ASP A 7 9.52 25.18 14.56
CA ASP A 7 10.33 26.13 15.34
C ASP A 7 11.82 25.76 15.42
N VAL A 8 12.23 24.65 14.77
CA VAL A 8 13.61 24.13 14.85
C VAL A 8 14.45 24.75 13.74
N PRO A 9 15.64 25.33 14.01
CA PRO A 9 16.47 25.97 12.99
C PRO A 9 16.94 25.00 11.91
N ARG A 10 17.00 25.47 10.66
CA ARG A 10 17.64 24.74 9.56
C ARG A 10 19.15 24.72 9.76
N LEU A 11 19.70 23.51 9.80
CA LEU A 11 21.12 23.23 9.95
C LEU A 11 21.67 22.75 8.61
N THR A 12 22.87 23.19 8.25
CA THR A 12 23.52 22.90 6.95
C THR A 12 23.89 21.43 6.77
N GLU A 13 24.18 20.73 7.86
CA GLU A 13 24.53 19.30 7.84
C GLU A 13 23.31 18.42 7.57
N HIS A 14 22.10 18.91 7.87
CA HIS A 14 20.88 18.14 7.74
C HIS A 14 20.37 18.13 6.31
N CYS A 15 19.78 17.01 5.88
CA CYS A 15 19.12 16.97 4.58
C CYS A 15 17.87 17.88 4.57
N ASP A 16 17.55 18.42 3.40
CA ASP A 16 16.43 19.35 3.23
C ASP A 16 15.06 18.78 3.65
N HIS A 17 14.90 17.46 3.55
CA HIS A 17 13.67 16.77 3.93
C HIS A 17 13.42 16.73 5.45
N LYS A 18 14.43 16.97 6.29
CA LYS A 18 14.34 16.63 7.71
C LYS A 18 13.34 17.49 8.48
N LEU A 19 13.33 18.80 8.20
CA LEU A 19 12.37 19.74 8.80
C LEU A 19 10.95 19.56 8.23
N PRO A 20 10.73 19.54 6.90
CA PRO A 20 9.39 19.33 6.34
C PRO A 20 8.74 18.01 6.77
N THR A 21 9.54 16.95 6.94
CA THR A 21 9.04 15.64 7.38
C THR A 21 8.86 15.54 8.90
N SER A 22 9.29 16.52 9.70
CA SER A 22 9.35 16.41 11.17
C SER A 22 9.97 15.09 11.66
N CYS A 23 11.06 14.67 11.00
CA CYS A 23 11.65 13.35 11.20
C CYS A 23 12.15 13.15 12.64
N ARG A 24 11.77 12.03 13.27
CA ARG A 24 12.23 11.67 14.63
C ARG A 24 13.59 10.96 14.68
N LEU A 25 14.22 10.70 13.54
CA LEU A 25 15.56 10.12 13.50
C LEU A 25 16.59 11.19 13.87
N THR A 26 16.90 11.33 15.16
CA THR A 26 17.83 12.34 15.68
C THR A 26 19.29 11.87 15.72
N SER A 27 19.55 10.57 15.52
CA SER A 27 20.89 9.99 15.59
C SER A 27 21.78 10.31 14.39
N THR A 28 21.21 10.73 13.27
CA THR A 28 21.94 11.08 12.04
C THR A 28 21.44 12.42 11.50
N PRO A 29 22.22 13.13 10.67
CA PRO A 29 21.75 14.37 10.04
C PRO A 29 20.73 14.13 8.92
N LEU A 30 20.53 12.89 8.49
CA LEU A 30 19.60 12.52 7.43
C LEU A 30 18.20 12.22 7.98
N CYS A 31 17.17 12.33 7.14
CA CYS A 31 15.82 11.85 7.46
C CYS A 31 15.73 10.33 7.22
N CYS A 32 14.63 9.68 7.65
CA CYS A 32 14.45 8.23 7.44
C CYS A 32 14.57 7.81 5.97
N ALA A 33 14.11 8.63 5.02
CA ALA A 33 14.20 8.31 3.61
C ALA A 33 15.62 8.47 3.04
N CYS A 34 16.31 9.56 3.39
CA CYS A 34 17.69 9.79 2.95
C CYS A 34 18.69 8.82 3.59
N ALA A 35 18.39 8.32 4.80
CA ALA A 35 19.21 7.32 5.48
C ALA A 35 18.87 5.87 5.06
N ASP A 36 17.86 5.64 4.23
CA ASP A 36 17.42 4.30 3.86
C ASP A 36 18.19 3.79 2.64
N GLU A 37 19.11 2.86 2.88
CA GLU A 37 19.97 2.23 1.86
C GLU A 37 19.36 0.98 1.21
N ARG A 38 18.12 0.59 1.57
CA ARG A 38 17.47 -0.59 0.97
C ARG A 38 17.35 -0.42 -0.55
N GLN A 39 17.44 -1.50 -1.33
CA GLN A 39 17.22 -1.43 -2.78
C GLN A 39 15.78 -0.99 -3.10
N HIS A 40 15.60 -0.05 -4.04
CA HIS A 40 14.26 0.31 -4.53
C HIS A 40 13.60 -0.87 -5.23
N THR A 41 12.50 -1.34 -4.63
CA THR A 41 11.69 -2.44 -5.16
C THR A 41 10.23 -1.98 -5.27
N SER A 42 9.47 -2.56 -6.19
CA SER A 42 8.04 -2.26 -6.38
C SER A 42 7.17 -2.60 -5.17
N THR A 43 7.61 -3.55 -4.34
CA THR A 43 6.93 -3.96 -3.11
C THR A 43 7.93 -4.29 -2.01
N TYR A 44 7.56 -4.01 -0.76
CA TYR A 44 8.34 -4.34 0.43
C TYR A 44 7.60 -5.37 1.28
N ARG A 45 8.36 -6.11 2.10
CA ARG A 45 7.80 -7.07 3.05
C ARG A 45 7.22 -6.35 4.25
N VAL A 46 5.97 -6.69 4.58
CA VAL A 46 5.29 -6.26 5.80
C VAL A 46 4.77 -7.51 6.50
N TYR A 47 4.94 -7.55 7.82
CA TYR A 47 4.37 -8.59 8.64
C TYR A 47 2.93 -8.23 8.99
N ILE A 48 1.99 -9.14 8.73
CA ILE A 48 0.61 -9.02 9.16
C ILE A 48 0.34 -10.13 10.16
N ASP A 49 -0.16 -9.75 11.34
CA ASP A 49 -0.44 -10.70 12.41
C ASP A 49 -1.44 -11.78 11.96
N GLY A 50 -1.15 -13.03 12.29
CA GLY A 50 -1.91 -14.20 11.84
C GLY A 50 -1.72 -14.63 10.37
N ILE A 51 -1.05 -13.85 9.52
CA ILE A 51 -0.78 -14.18 8.11
C ILE A 51 0.71 -14.43 7.84
N GLY A 52 1.59 -13.68 8.53
CA GLY A 52 3.03 -13.71 8.30
C GLY A 52 3.51 -12.59 7.38
N PHE A 53 4.66 -12.80 6.72
CA PHE A 53 5.24 -11.79 5.82
C PHE A 53 4.57 -11.79 4.44
N VAL A 54 4.11 -10.62 4.01
CA VAL A 54 3.51 -10.39 2.69
C VAL A 54 4.24 -9.27 1.93
N HIS A 55 4.33 -9.39 0.60
CA HIS A 55 4.95 -8.40 -0.30
C HIS A 55 3.93 -7.34 -0.75
N ARG A 56 3.39 -6.57 0.20
CA ARG A 56 2.39 -5.51 -0.06
C ARG A 56 2.76 -4.15 0.56
N GLY A 57 3.94 -4.05 1.17
CA GLY A 57 4.38 -2.84 1.83
C GLY A 57 4.93 -1.78 0.90
N THR A 58 4.89 -0.54 1.37
CA THR A 58 5.63 0.58 0.81
C THR A 58 7.02 0.67 1.44
N ARG A 59 7.93 1.43 0.82
CA ARG A 59 9.28 1.64 1.35
C ARG A 59 9.22 2.33 2.72
N TRP A 60 8.37 3.34 2.84
CA TRP A 60 8.24 4.21 4.02
C TRP A 60 7.41 3.62 5.16
N GLN A 61 6.82 2.43 4.99
CA GLN A 61 5.96 1.78 6.00
C GLN A 61 6.61 1.69 7.40
N ASN A 62 7.92 1.46 7.45
CA ASN A 62 8.70 1.30 8.68
C ASN A 62 9.52 2.56 9.04
N TYR A 63 9.30 3.68 8.36
CA TYR A 63 9.88 4.95 8.79
C TYR A 63 9.22 5.42 10.08
N CYS A 64 9.82 6.44 10.72
CA CYS A 64 9.13 7.12 11.80
C CYS A 64 7.77 7.66 11.31
N TRP A 65 6.81 7.77 12.23
CA TRP A 65 5.43 8.16 11.94
C TRP A 65 5.33 9.38 11.00
N PHE A 66 6.02 10.48 11.30
CA PHE A 66 5.96 11.70 10.49
C PHE A 66 6.54 11.54 9.09
N CYS A 67 7.67 10.82 8.94
CA CYS A 67 8.20 10.51 7.61
C CYS A 67 7.24 9.61 6.82
N ARG A 68 6.57 8.67 7.49
CA ARG A 68 5.61 7.79 6.83
C ARG A 68 4.42 8.60 6.29
N GLU A 69 3.82 9.45 7.12
CA GLU A 69 2.71 10.33 6.71
C GLU A 69 3.13 11.29 5.60
N PHE A 70 4.30 11.94 5.74
CA PHE A 70 4.84 12.83 4.72
C PHE A 70 4.92 12.14 3.36
N TRP A 71 5.53 10.95 3.29
CA TRP A 71 5.67 10.26 2.01
C TRP A 71 4.37 9.68 1.48
N GLU A 72 3.44 9.30 2.36
CA GLU A 72 2.09 8.90 1.97
C GLU A 72 1.35 10.05 1.29
N ALA A 73 1.37 11.25 1.89
CA ALA A 73 0.77 12.45 1.30
C ALA A 73 1.45 12.86 -0.02
N ARG A 74 2.79 12.91 -0.06
CA ARG A 74 3.53 13.33 -1.26
C ARG A 74 3.39 12.36 -2.42
N VAL A 75 3.33 11.06 -2.15
CA VAL A 75 3.07 10.05 -3.20
C VAL A 75 1.63 10.16 -3.70
N ALA A 76 0.65 10.31 -2.79
CA ALA A 76 -0.75 10.50 -3.17
C ALA A 76 -0.94 11.75 -4.04
N ALA A 77 -0.34 12.88 -3.66
CA ALA A 77 -0.38 14.13 -4.41
C ALA A 77 0.28 14.03 -5.79
N SER A 78 1.34 13.21 -5.94
CA SER A 78 2.03 13.06 -7.22
C SER A 78 1.27 12.25 -8.27
N GLY A 79 0.23 11.52 -7.89
CA GLY A 79 -0.49 10.58 -8.77
C GLY A 79 0.34 9.33 -9.18
N LEU A 80 1.56 9.16 -8.67
CA LEU A 80 2.39 8.00 -8.95
C LEU A 80 1.89 6.76 -8.22
N THR A 81 1.97 5.61 -8.87
CA THR A 81 1.77 4.33 -8.19
C THR A 81 2.97 3.99 -7.32
N VAL A 82 2.77 3.20 -6.26
CA VAL A 82 3.87 2.77 -5.35
C VAL A 82 5.05 2.15 -6.12
N SER A 83 4.77 1.37 -7.17
CA SER A 83 5.79 0.74 -8.02
C SER A 83 6.66 1.72 -8.81
N GLN A 84 6.16 2.93 -9.07
CA GLN A 84 6.87 3.99 -9.80
C GLN A 84 7.65 4.92 -8.88
N THR A 85 7.49 4.80 -7.56
CA THR A 85 8.18 5.67 -6.59
C THR A 85 9.62 5.22 -6.34
N GLN A 86 10.52 6.19 -6.18
CA GLN A 86 11.89 5.98 -5.77
C GLN A 86 12.24 7.00 -4.68
N ILE A 87 11.69 6.82 -3.49
CA ILE A 87 11.86 7.76 -2.38
C ILE A 87 13.32 7.79 -1.91
N PRO A 88 13.96 8.97 -1.73
CA PRO A 88 13.38 10.32 -1.78
C PRO A 88 13.35 11.02 -3.15
N ASP A 89 13.97 10.44 -4.18
CA ASP A 89 14.21 11.10 -5.48
C ASP A 89 12.95 11.25 -6.35
N ARG A 90 12.03 10.29 -6.30
CA ARG A 90 10.79 10.28 -7.07
C ARG A 90 9.59 9.96 -6.18
N PRO A 91 8.58 10.85 -6.04
CA PRO A 91 8.35 12.08 -6.83
C PRO A 91 9.35 13.21 -6.54
N ASP A 92 9.60 14.10 -7.53
CA ASP A 92 10.48 15.26 -7.33
C ASP A 92 9.91 16.19 -6.24
N GLN A 93 10.74 16.49 -5.24
CA GLN A 93 10.36 17.27 -4.07
C GLN A 93 10.85 18.72 -4.13
N ARG A 94 11.67 19.12 -5.11
CA ARG A 94 12.32 20.44 -5.12
C ARG A 94 11.33 21.59 -4.98
N ALA A 95 10.32 21.64 -5.85
CA ALA A 95 9.30 22.69 -5.82
C ALA A 95 8.50 22.73 -4.50
N PHE A 96 8.22 21.56 -3.92
CA PHE A 96 7.54 21.47 -2.63
C PHE A 96 8.44 22.00 -1.50
N LEU A 97 9.70 21.57 -1.46
CA LEU A 97 10.65 21.98 -0.43
C LEU A 97 10.92 23.48 -0.49
N ASP A 98 11.10 24.03 -1.69
CA ASP A 98 11.31 25.46 -1.89
C ASP A 98 10.12 26.27 -1.32
N ARG A 99 8.89 25.93 -1.73
CA ARG A 99 7.68 26.58 -1.19
C ARG A 99 7.53 26.39 0.31
N TRP A 100 7.80 25.19 0.83
CA TRP A 100 7.74 24.91 2.27
C TRP A 100 8.73 25.81 3.03
N PHE A 101 9.95 25.98 2.52
CA PHE A 101 10.96 26.85 3.12
C PHE A 101 10.64 28.35 2.99
N GLU A 102 9.88 28.78 1.98
CA GLU A 102 9.34 30.15 1.93
C GLU A 102 8.40 30.42 3.12
N PHE A 103 7.49 29.49 3.42
CA PHE A 103 6.62 29.60 4.60
C PHE A 103 7.39 29.53 5.92
N TYR A 104 8.37 28.63 6.00
CA TYR A 104 9.22 28.49 7.19
C TYR A 104 10.03 29.76 7.48
N GLN A 105 10.55 30.43 6.45
CA GLN A 105 11.30 31.69 6.61
C GLN A 105 10.38 32.91 6.74
N GLY A 106 9.13 32.82 6.28
CA GLY A 106 8.15 33.91 6.28
C GLY A 106 8.32 34.90 5.12
N TYR A 107 9.18 34.61 4.14
CA TYR A 107 9.37 35.43 2.95
C TYR A 107 9.89 34.60 1.77
N ARG A 108 9.63 35.08 0.55
CA ARG A 108 10.23 34.57 -0.69
C ARG A 108 11.11 35.65 -1.33
N ILE A 109 12.19 35.22 -1.96
CA ILE A 109 13.14 36.10 -2.66
C ILE A 109 12.80 36.09 -4.14
N VAL A 110 12.42 37.25 -4.68
CA VAL A 110 12.18 37.44 -6.12
C VAL A 110 13.31 38.26 -6.70
N ARG A 111 13.92 37.76 -7.77
CA ARG A 111 14.92 38.52 -8.54
C ARG A 111 14.20 39.40 -9.55
N THR A 112 14.33 40.71 -9.39
CA THR A 112 13.85 41.70 -10.35
C THR A 112 14.70 41.65 -11.62
N GLU A 113 14.16 42.12 -12.75
CA GLU A 113 14.87 42.23 -14.03
C GLU A 113 16.19 43.03 -13.93
N ASP A 114 16.25 43.97 -12.99
CA ASP A 114 17.44 44.77 -12.66
C ASP A 114 18.53 44.00 -11.87
N GLY A 115 18.32 42.71 -11.59
CA GLY A 115 19.22 41.87 -10.79
C GLY A 115 19.16 42.11 -9.28
N ARG A 116 18.26 42.99 -8.81
CA ARG A 116 18.01 43.21 -7.37
C ARG A 116 17.19 42.07 -6.78
N GLU A 117 17.47 41.72 -5.54
CA GLU A 117 16.69 40.74 -4.78
C GLU A 117 15.65 41.47 -3.92
N GLU A 118 14.38 41.22 -4.18
CA GLU A 118 13.26 41.74 -3.39
C GLU A 118 12.69 40.63 -2.50
N ARG A 119 12.42 40.94 -1.24
CA ARG A 119 11.84 40.00 -0.27
C ARG A 119 10.35 40.28 -0.13
N ILE A 120 9.53 39.34 -0.57
CA ILE A 120 8.08 39.42 -0.44
C ILE A 120 7.67 38.59 0.78
N ALA A 121 7.00 39.21 1.75
CA ALA A 121 6.51 38.52 2.94
C ALA A 121 5.47 37.45 2.55
N VAL A 122 5.66 36.24 3.09
CA VAL A 122 4.76 35.11 2.89
C VAL A 122 4.06 34.86 4.22
N VAL A 123 2.75 35.10 4.27
CA VAL A 123 1.92 34.88 5.47
C VAL A 123 0.84 33.87 5.14
N GLY A 124 0.66 32.89 6.01
CA GLY A 124 -0.28 31.80 5.82
C GLY A 124 -0.59 31.08 7.12
N GLU A 125 -1.13 29.87 6.98
CA GLU A 125 -1.40 28.95 8.09
C GLU A 125 -0.11 28.60 8.86
N PRO A 126 -0.15 28.49 10.20
CA PRO A 126 1.02 28.09 10.98
C PRO A 126 1.47 26.67 10.61
N LEU A 127 2.76 26.49 10.34
CA LEU A 127 3.33 25.17 9.95
C LEU A 127 3.00 24.04 10.94
N ARG A 128 2.94 24.34 12.25
CA ARG A 128 2.58 23.40 13.31
C ARG A 128 1.18 22.81 13.20
N ASP A 129 0.29 23.47 12.45
CA ASP A 129 -1.11 23.09 12.26
C ASP A 129 -1.29 22.36 10.91
N VAL A 130 -0.31 22.46 10.01
CA VAL A 130 -0.30 21.84 8.68
C VAL A 130 0.25 20.42 8.76
N ASP A 131 -0.50 19.46 8.23
CA ASP A 131 -0.12 18.05 8.22
C ASP A 131 1.17 17.80 7.40
N PRO A 132 2.05 16.87 7.83
CA PRO A 132 3.28 16.53 7.12
C PRO A 132 3.01 16.14 5.66
N GLY A 133 3.77 16.74 4.75
CA GLY A 133 3.65 16.46 3.32
C GLY A 133 2.66 17.36 2.58
N HIS A 134 1.98 18.26 3.29
CA HIS A 134 1.15 19.31 2.71
C HIS A 134 1.81 20.69 2.83
N LEU A 135 1.49 21.59 1.90
CA LEU A 135 1.90 22.99 1.97
C LEU A 135 0.92 23.80 2.82
N PRO A 136 1.41 24.80 3.60
CA PRO A 136 0.53 25.76 4.24
C PRO A 136 -0.28 26.56 3.23
N ARG A 137 -1.53 26.86 3.58
CA ARG A 137 -2.37 27.77 2.80
C ARG A 137 -1.95 29.21 3.02
N THR A 138 -1.95 29.99 1.95
CA THR A 138 -1.76 31.45 2.03
C THR A 138 -2.99 32.13 2.65
N LEU A 139 -2.83 33.36 3.17
CA LEU A 139 -3.97 34.10 3.73
C LEU A 139 -5.11 34.33 2.72
N ASP A 140 -4.79 34.54 1.45
CA ASP A 140 -5.81 34.75 0.41
C ASP A 140 -6.57 33.45 0.10
N GLU A 141 -5.91 32.30 0.18
CA GLU A 141 -6.54 30.98 0.05
C GLU A 141 -7.45 30.67 1.24
N LEU A 142 -7.02 31.01 2.46
CA LEU A 142 -7.85 30.88 3.67
C LEU A 142 -9.11 31.76 3.59
N ARG A 143 -8.99 32.98 3.05
CA ARG A 143 -10.14 33.88 2.86
C ARG A 143 -11.10 33.42 1.76
N SER A 144 -10.56 32.78 0.72
CA SER A 144 -11.38 32.23 -0.38
C SER A 144 -11.99 30.86 -0.07
N GLY A 145 -11.64 30.25 1.07
CA GLY A 145 -12.21 28.98 1.52
C GLY A 145 -11.67 27.76 0.78
N ARG A 146 -10.51 27.87 0.11
CA ARG A 146 -9.88 26.77 -0.63
C ARG A 146 -9.30 25.71 0.32
N VAL A 147 -9.42 24.44 -0.02
CA VAL A 147 -8.91 23.33 0.81
C VAL A 147 -7.46 23.01 0.44
N ALA A 148 -6.63 22.69 1.42
CA ALA A 148 -5.19 22.49 1.23
C ALA A 148 -4.83 21.38 0.21
N THR A 149 -5.65 20.32 0.14
CA THR A 149 -5.48 19.20 -0.79
C THR A 149 -5.68 19.57 -2.26
N GLU A 150 -6.45 20.62 -2.55
CA GLU A 150 -6.75 21.04 -3.93
C GLU A 150 -5.53 21.72 -4.59
N GLN A 151 -4.60 22.26 -3.81
CA GLN A 151 -3.44 22.98 -4.31
C GLN A 151 -2.33 22.05 -4.83
N GLU A 152 -2.27 20.81 -4.36
CA GLU A 152 -1.28 19.81 -4.81
C GLU A 152 -1.81 18.93 -5.96
N ALA A 153 -3.12 18.99 -6.24
CA ALA A 153 -3.81 18.13 -7.20
C ALA A 153 -3.94 18.72 -8.63
N GLU A 154 -3.47 19.95 -8.88
CA GLU A 154 -3.48 20.59 -10.21
C GLU A 154 -2.22 20.23 -11.03
N PRO A 155 -2.35 19.93 -12.34
CA PRO A 155 -2.55 18.57 -12.79
C PRO A 155 -1.27 17.95 -13.38
N ALA A 156 -0.92 16.73 -12.96
CA ALA A 156 0.00 15.86 -13.69
C ALA A 156 -0.63 15.27 -14.99
N LEU A 157 -1.58 15.98 -15.60
CA LEU A 157 -2.27 15.60 -16.85
C LEU A 157 -1.96 16.51 -18.04
N GLU A 158 -0.93 17.36 -17.96
CA GLU A 158 -0.34 18.01 -19.14
C GLU A 158 0.93 17.25 -19.57
N GLY A 159 0.73 16.12 -20.25
CA GLY A 159 1.85 15.31 -20.74
C GLY A 159 1.47 13.98 -21.41
N ALA A 160 0.19 13.60 -21.41
CA ALA A 160 -0.28 12.56 -22.31
C ALA A 160 -0.61 13.21 -23.66
N GLN A 161 0.37 13.28 -24.57
CA GLN A 161 0.04 13.42 -25.98
C GLN A 161 -0.88 12.24 -26.35
N PRO A 162 -2.02 12.46 -27.04
CA PRO A 162 -2.83 11.38 -27.56
C PRO A 162 -2.14 10.87 -28.83
N ASP A 163 -0.99 10.21 -28.68
CA ASP A 163 -0.33 9.57 -29.79
C ASP A 163 -0.98 8.20 -30.02
N SER A 164 -1.69 8.15 -31.15
CA SER A 164 -2.16 6.97 -31.88
C SER A 164 -3.41 6.28 -31.34
N GLU A 165 -4.55 6.62 -31.96
CA GLU A 165 -5.68 5.71 -32.14
C GLU A 165 -5.21 4.46 -32.89
N VAL A 166 -4.67 3.49 -32.17
CA VAL A 166 -4.75 2.10 -32.61
C VAL A 166 -6.06 1.57 -32.03
N PRO A 167 -7.03 1.12 -32.84
CA PRO A 167 -8.21 0.44 -32.33
C PRO A 167 -7.74 -0.76 -31.51
N GLN A 168 -7.78 -0.64 -30.19
CA GLN A 168 -7.57 -1.77 -29.30
C GLN A 168 -8.75 -2.73 -29.58
N PRO A 169 -8.50 -3.97 -30.02
CA PRO A 169 -9.59 -4.92 -30.19
C PRO A 169 -10.31 -5.08 -28.86
N SER A 170 -11.64 -5.14 -28.89
CA SER A 170 -12.42 -5.38 -27.69
C SER A 170 -12.01 -6.72 -27.08
N LEU A 171 -12.17 -6.87 -25.77
CA LEU A 171 -11.89 -8.12 -25.05
C LEU A 171 -12.56 -9.32 -25.72
N ASP A 172 -13.77 -9.12 -26.24
CA ASP A 172 -14.53 -10.13 -26.97
C ASP A 172 -13.84 -10.51 -28.30
N GLN A 173 -13.29 -9.56 -29.05
CA GLN A 173 -12.52 -9.85 -30.27
C GLN A 173 -11.21 -10.58 -30.01
N THR A 174 -10.53 -10.30 -28.89
CA THR A 174 -9.33 -11.05 -28.51
C THR A 174 -9.65 -12.48 -28.06
N LEU A 175 -10.83 -12.68 -27.46
CA LEU A 175 -11.32 -14.00 -27.06
C LEU A 175 -11.69 -14.85 -28.27
N ASP A 176 -12.41 -14.28 -29.24
CA ASP A 176 -12.76 -14.98 -30.47
C ASP A 176 -11.52 -15.36 -31.30
N ALA A 177 -10.54 -14.45 -31.41
CA ALA A 177 -9.29 -14.74 -32.12
C ALA A 177 -8.47 -15.89 -31.49
N LEU A 178 -8.45 -15.98 -30.16
CA LEU A 178 -7.78 -17.08 -29.44
C LEU A 178 -8.53 -18.41 -29.57
N LEU A 179 -9.86 -18.39 -29.67
CA LEU A 179 -10.66 -19.59 -29.88
C LEU A 179 -10.48 -20.16 -31.30
N ASP A 180 -10.43 -19.28 -32.31
CA ASP A 180 -10.18 -19.68 -33.70
C ASP A 180 -8.75 -20.27 -33.87
N GLU A 181 -7.73 -19.68 -33.22
CA GLU A 181 -6.37 -20.24 -33.24
C GLU A 181 -6.33 -21.66 -32.67
N MET A 182 -7.03 -21.92 -31.56
CA MET A 182 -7.09 -23.26 -30.96
C MET A 182 -7.78 -24.31 -31.85
N GLU A 183 -8.87 -23.95 -32.55
CA GLU A 183 -9.54 -24.86 -33.49
C GLU A 183 -8.63 -25.21 -34.68
N THR A 184 -7.83 -24.26 -35.16
CA THR A 184 -6.89 -24.52 -36.26
C THR A 184 -5.70 -25.37 -35.83
N GLU A 185 -5.25 -25.28 -34.58
CA GLU A 185 -4.21 -26.15 -34.03
C GLU A 185 -4.72 -27.58 -33.80
N GLU A 186 -5.96 -27.76 -33.34
CA GLU A 186 -6.57 -29.10 -33.26
C GLU A 186 -6.70 -29.75 -34.65
N ALA A 187 -6.98 -28.95 -35.69
CA ALA A 187 -7.10 -29.46 -37.05
C ALA A 187 -5.78 -29.88 -37.71
N GLN A 188 -4.64 -29.35 -37.26
CA GLN A 188 -3.32 -29.72 -37.79
C GLN A 188 -2.76 -30.98 -37.11
N SER A 189 -3.30 -31.35 -35.95
CA SER A 189 -2.87 -32.54 -35.20
C SER A 189 -3.33 -33.87 -35.81
N TYR A 190 -4.34 -33.87 -36.70
CA TYR A 190 -4.91 -35.10 -37.28
C TYR A 190 -4.34 -35.53 -38.64
N VAL A 191 -3.41 -34.77 -39.24
CA VAL A 191 -2.93 -35.04 -40.62
C VAL A 191 -1.50 -35.61 -40.70
N SER A 192 -0.74 -35.65 -39.60
CA SER A 192 0.65 -36.16 -39.64
C SER A 192 0.82 -37.49 -38.90
N THR A 193 0.31 -38.58 -39.48
CA THR A 193 0.76 -39.94 -39.14
C THR A 193 1.10 -40.74 -40.40
N SER A 194 2.36 -40.67 -40.84
CA SER A 194 3.02 -41.81 -41.50
C SER A 194 4.54 -41.66 -41.52
N GLU A 195 5.18 -42.65 -40.87
CA GLU A 195 6.46 -43.28 -41.19
C GLU A 195 7.79 -42.85 -40.53
N THR A 196 8.30 -43.86 -39.80
CA THR A 196 9.70 -44.30 -39.60
C THR A 196 10.50 -43.79 -38.40
N ALA A 197 10.82 -44.76 -37.53
CA ALA A 197 11.67 -44.67 -36.34
C ALA A 197 13.18 -44.53 -36.72
N PRO A 198 14.02 -44.06 -35.78
CA PRO A 198 14.81 -45.05 -35.04
C PRO A 198 14.99 -44.77 -33.53
N THR A 199 15.34 -45.85 -32.84
CA THR A 199 15.41 -46.08 -31.40
C THR A 199 16.74 -45.64 -30.77
N ILE A 200 16.72 -44.90 -29.64
CA ILE A 200 17.79 -44.87 -28.61
C ILE A 200 17.13 -44.75 -27.21
N PRO A 201 17.60 -45.46 -26.16
CA PRO A 201 16.84 -45.68 -24.91
C PRO A 201 17.17 -44.71 -23.77
N VAL A 202 16.17 -44.38 -22.93
CA VAL A 202 16.28 -43.60 -21.68
C VAL A 202 15.43 -44.29 -20.58
N PRO A 203 15.86 -44.32 -19.30
CA PRO A 203 15.37 -45.26 -18.26
C PRO A 203 14.06 -44.83 -17.57
N PRO A 204 13.42 -45.71 -16.75
CA PRO A 204 12.05 -45.50 -16.28
C PRO A 204 12.02 -44.80 -14.91
N HIS A 205 11.37 -43.65 -14.80
CA HIS A 205 10.80 -43.16 -13.54
C HIS A 205 9.78 -42.03 -13.76
N SER A 206 8.48 -42.36 -13.85
CA SER A 206 7.41 -41.36 -13.59
C SER A 206 5.99 -41.93 -13.43
N GLN A 207 5.83 -43.08 -12.76
CA GLN A 207 4.49 -43.55 -12.36
C GLN A 207 3.96 -42.86 -11.07
N LYS A 208 4.77 -42.08 -10.36
CA LYS A 208 4.41 -41.52 -9.04
C LYS A 208 3.66 -40.19 -9.07
N ASN A 209 3.47 -39.58 -10.23
CA ASN A 209 2.84 -38.25 -10.37
C ASN A 209 1.37 -38.28 -10.78
N GLN A 210 0.84 -39.40 -11.30
CA GLN A 210 -0.57 -39.49 -11.71
C GLN A 210 -1.52 -39.73 -10.53
N GLU A 211 -1.09 -40.41 -9.47
CA GLU A 211 -1.96 -40.71 -8.31
C GLU A 211 -2.22 -39.49 -7.40
N ARG A 212 -1.33 -38.49 -7.41
CA ARG A 212 -1.49 -37.25 -6.59
C ARG A 212 -2.49 -36.25 -7.18
N ALA A 213 -2.70 -36.26 -8.49
CA ALA A 213 -3.68 -35.39 -9.14
C ALA A 213 -5.11 -35.85 -8.83
N ALA A 214 -5.37 -37.16 -8.84
CA ALA A 214 -6.69 -37.72 -8.57
C ALA A 214 -7.18 -37.54 -7.12
N THR A 215 -6.27 -37.39 -6.14
CA THR A 215 -6.66 -37.22 -4.72
C THR A 215 -7.07 -35.79 -4.35
N LEU A 216 -6.66 -34.79 -5.14
CA LEU A 216 -6.97 -33.38 -4.89
C LEU A 216 -8.34 -32.96 -5.44
N GLU A 217 -8.79 -33.57 -6.54
CA GLU A 217 -10.09 -33.27 -7.15
C GLU A 217 -11.27 -33.78 -6.30
N VAL A 218 -11.15 -34.97 -5.70
CA VAL A 218 -12.19 -35.54 -4.83
C VAL A 218 -12.38 -34.74 -3.54
N ARG A 219 -11.34 -34.04 -3.04
CA ARG A 219 -11.45 -33.15 -1.87
C ARG A 219 -12.11 -31.80 -2.19
N ARG A 220 -12.05 -31.33 -3.43
CA ARG A 220 -12.68 -30.07 -3.86
C ARG A 220 -14.20 -30.20 -4.00
N ALA A 221 -14.69 -31.37 -4.40
CA ALA A 221 -16.11 -31.64 -4.60
C ALA A 221 -16.95 -31.80 -3.31
N ARG A 222 -16.31 -31.81 -2.12
CA ARG A 222 -16.97 -32.08 -0.82
C ARG A 222 -16.91 -30.93 0.18
N ARG A 223 -16.68 -29.69 -0.28
CA ARG A 223 -16.75 -28.50 0.58
C ARG A 223 -18.19 -27.98 0.61
N PRO A 224 -18.92 -28.07 1.74
CA PRO A 224 -20.21 -27.40 1.85
C PRO A 224 -19.97 -25.88 1.70
N GLN A 225 -20.72 -25.23 0.81
CA GLN A 225 -20.75 -23.78 0.71
C GLN A 225 -21.29 -23.21 2.02
N VAL A 226 -20.41 -22.72 2.89
CA VAL A 226 -20.81 -21.99 4.08
C VAL A 226 -21.18 -20.58 3.64
N SER A 227 -22.47 -20.32 3.48
CA SER A 227 -23.01 -18.99 3.21
C SER A 227 -22.58 -18.00 4.30
N LEU A 228 -21.95 -16.89 3.90
CA LEU A 228 -21.44 -15.83 4.77
C LEU A 228 -22.41 -15.22 5.82
N PRO A 229 -23.75 -15.14 5.65
CA PRO A 229 -24.59 -14.52 6.68
C PRO A 229 -24.67 -15.32 8.00
N ASN A 230 -24.30 -16.61 8.01
CA ASN A 230 -24.47 -17.49 9.17
C ASN A 230 -23.21 -17.70 10.02
N PHE A 231 -22.06 -17.16 9.62
CA PHE A 231 -20.82 -17.33 10.39
C PHE A 231 -20.80 -16.40 11.61
N ALA A 232 -21.17 -15.13 11.45
CA ALA A 232 -21.24 -14.16 12.55
C ALA A 232 -22.33 -14.51 13.57
N ALA A 233 -23.50 -14.97 13.10
CA ALA A 233 -24.62 -15.37 13.94
C ALA A 233 -24.32 -16.59 14.84
N ARG A 234 -23.37 -17.46 14.45
CA ARG A 234 -22.95 -18.62 15.27
C ARG A 234 -21.92 -18.26 16.33
N VAL A 235 -21.15 -17.19 16.14
CA VAL A 235 -20.07 -16.82 17.07
C VAL A 235 -20.57 -15.88 18.16
N PHE A 236 -21.49 -14.96 17.85
CA PHE A 236 -21.98 -13.96 18.81
C PHE A 236 -23.49 -14.05 19.10
N GLY A 237 -24.15 -15.11 18.62
CA GLY A 237 -25.61 -15.22 18.68
C GLY A 237 -26.31 -14.30 17.67
N THR A 238 -27.64 -14.32 17.68
CA THR A 238 -28.45 -13.41 16.87
C THR A 238 -28.58 -12.04 17.54
N ARG A 239 -29.07 -11.03 16.81
CA ARG A 239 -29.25 -9.68 17.35
C ARG A 239 -30.21 -9.67 18.54
N GLU A 240 -31.21 -10.53 18.49
CA GLU A 240 -32.22 -10.72 19.52
C GLU A 240 -31.60 -11.35 20.79
N ASP A 241 -30.67 -12.29 20.62
CA ASP A 241 -29.94 -12.89 21.75
C ASP A 241 -29.07 -11.86 22.47
N ILE A 242 -28.37 -11.00 21.73
CA ILE A 242 -27.48 -9.96 22.28
C ILE A 242 -28.24 -8.94 23.13
N LEU A 243 -29.51 -8.68 22.79
CA LEU A 243 -30.37 -7.74 23.50
C LEU A 243 -31.08 -8.36 24.71
N SER A 244 -30.92 -9.67 24.95
CA SER A 244 -31.51 -10.33 26.12
C SER A 244 -30.72 -10.02 27.40
N ASP A 245 -31.44 -9.84 28.52
CA ASP A 245 -30.85 -9.52 29.83
C ASP A 245 -29.89 -10.60 30.37
N GLY A 246 -29.88 -11.79 29.75
CA GLY A 246 -29.01 -12.92 30.11
C GLY A 246 -27.82 -13.15 29.16
N TYR A 247 -27.58 -12.26 28.19
CA TYR A 247 -26.53 -12.47 27.20
C TYR A 247 -25.12 -12.35 27.80
N ILE A 248 -24.37 -13.44 27.70
CA ILE A 248 -22.94 -13.47 28.06
C ILE A 248 -22.15 -13.62 26.78
N SER A 249 -21.31 -12.64 26.47
CA SER A 249 -20.49 -12.70 25.27
C SER A 249 -19.52 -13.88 25.36
N PRO A 250 -19.31 -14.65 24.28
CA PRO A 250 -18.30 -15.71 24.25
C PRO A 250 -16.85 -15.18 24.41
N LEU A 251 -16.65 -13.87 24.27
CA LEU A 251 -15.38 -13.22 24.63
C LEU A 251 -15.20 -13.16 26.15
N THR A 252 -16.28 -12.98 26.92
CA THR A 252 -16.24 -12.96 28.38
C THR A 252 -15.69 -14.28 28.93
N THR A 253 -16.03 -15.42 28.31
CA THR A 253 -15.48 -16.74 28.66
C THR A 253 -13.98 -16.90 28.42
N MET A 254 -13.36 -16.10 27.54
CA MET A 254 -11.90 -16.13 27.33
C MET A 254 -11.12 -15.38 28.42
N PHE A 255 -11.75 -14.41 29.08
CA PHE A 255 -11.10 -13.59 30.11
C PHE A 255 -11.47 -13.98 31.55
N THR A 256 -12.50 -14.81 31.74
CA THR A 256 -12.78 -15.42 33.03
C THR A 256 -11.80 -16.55 33.31
N ARG A 257 -10.95 -16.37 34.32
CA ARG A 257 -10.10 -17.42 34.88
C ARG A 257 -10.97 -18.64 35.22
N PRO A 258 -10.67 -19.85 34.71
CA PRO A 258 -11.47 -21.01 35.05
C PRO A 258 -11.42 -21.23 36.57
N PRO A 259 -12.55 -21.54 37.22
CA PRO A 259 -12.53 -21.90 38.63
C PRO A 259 -11.61 -23.12 38.80
N GLN A 260 -10.77 -23.09 39.83
CA GLN A 260 -9.91 -24.20 40.18
C GLN A 260 -10.75 -25.47 40.27
N ARG A 261 -10.38 -26.52 39.52
CA ARG A 261 -11.04 -27.82 39.60
C ARG A 261 -10.95 -28.30 41.04
N SER A 262 -12.10 -28.47 41.68
CA SER A 262 -12.14 -29.04 43.02
C SER A 262 -11.66 -30.50 42.98
N PRO A 263 -10.87 -30.96 43.96
CA PRO A 263 -10.37 -32.34 43.99
C PRO A 263 -11.51 -33.39 44.06
N GLN A 264 -12.70 -32.99 44.48
CA GLN A 264 -13.89 -33.85 44.53
C GLN A 264 -14.35 -34.29 43.12
N THR A 265 -14.26 -33.41 42.11
CA THR A 265 -14.60 -33.76 40.72
C THR A 265 -13.59 -34.70 40.05
N GLU A 266 -12.37 -34.81 40.57
CA GLU A 266 -11.33 -35.71 40.04
C GLU A 266 -11.45 -37.12 40.62
N ALA A 267 -11.98 -37.26 41.85
CA ALA A 267 -12.29 -38.54 42.48
C ALA A 267 -13.44 -39.29 41.80
N GLN A 268 -14.50 -38.60 41.38
CA GLN A 268 -15.65 -39.21 40.70
C GLN A 268 -15.34 -39.72 39.27
N ARG A 269 -14.21 -39.35 38.69
CA ARG A 269 -13.81 -39.78 37.33
C ARG A 269 -12.86 -41.00 37.35
N ARG A 270 -12.50 -41.49 38.53
CA ARG A 270 -11.60 -42.63 38.75
C ARG A 270 -12.33 -43.89 39.23
N GLU A 271 -13.65 -43.85 39.34
CA GLU A 271 -14.53 -45.04 39.43
C GLU A 271 -15.13 -45.34 38.06
#